data_AF-A0A835TYL8-F1
#
_entry.id   AF-A0A835TYL8-F1
#
_cell.length_a   1.000
_cell.length_b   1.000
_cell.length_c   1.000
_cell.angle_alpha   90.00
_cell.angle_beta   90.00
_cell.angle_gamma   90.00
#
_symmetry.space_group_name_H-M   'P 1'
#
loop_
_entity.id
_entity.type
_entity.pdbx_description
1 polymer ?
#
loop_
_entity_poly.entity_id
_entity_poly.type
_entity_poly.pdbx_seq_one_letter_code
_entity_poly.pdbx_strand_id
1 'polypeptide(L)'
;MAASTGCYSEGDFSGQLLAYLSLGPIFIIVGFVTLIIFKRELHTISFLGGLVFNEGVNWLIKNVIREPRPCEEAHSTVTTKYGMPSSHSQFMWFFSVYSFLFLYLRMHQTNNARFLDLLWRHVLSICLVTVALLVSYSRVYLLYHTWSQVLYGGVAGSIMAIAWFAFTQEILTPLFPRIAAWPISEFFLIRDTSLIPNILWFEYTVTRAEASCTPVQYPTAELILTDLSGLSMDCTNLREATEAERMVSVRPRRNILSDALSYVAQAWPYILGQGGERQQ
;
A
#
# COMPACT_ATOMS: atom_id res chain seq x y z
N MET A 1 -2.46 12.19 -52.88
CA MET A 1 -2.03 12.63 -51.54
C MET A 1 -2.84 11.85 -50.53
N ALA A 2 -2.30 10.73 -50.03
CA ALA A 2 -2.88 9.98 -48.93
C ALA A 2 -2.09 10.38 -47.68
N ALA A 3 -2.70 11.12 -46.77
CA ALA A 3 -2.13 11.39 -45.46
C ALA A 3 -2.11 10.06 -44.70
N SER A 4 -0.92 9.50 -44.52
CA SER A 4 -0.69 8.37 -43.63
C SER A 4 -1.01 8.80 -42.19
N THR A 5 -2.17 8.40 -41.66
CA THR A 5 -2.46 8.44 -40.23
C THR A 5 -1.60 7.38 -39.51
N GLY A 6 -0.31 7.68 -39.39
CA GLY A 6 0.74 6.76 -38.92
C GLY A 6 1.04 6.87 -37.44
N CYS A 7 0.06 6.65 -36.55
CA CYS A 7 0.33 6.61 -35.10
C CYS A 7 0.27 5.21 -34.47
N TYR A 8 -0.16 4.16 -35.17
CA TYR A 8 0.10 2.77 -34.76
C TYR A 8 -0.30 1.81 -35.89
N SER A 9 0.41 0.69 -36.08
CA SER A 9 -0.10 -0.40 -36.93
C SER A 9 -1.06 -1.25 -36.12
N GLU A 10 -2.35 -1.24 -36.46
CA GLU A 10 -3.33 -2.14 -35.84
C GLU A 10 -2.88 -3.61 -36.01
N GLY A 11 -2.79 -4.35 -34.91
CA GLY A 11 -2.51 -5.80 -34.93
C GLY A 11 -1.26 -6.32 -34.20
N ASP A 12 -0.48 -5.47 -33.51
CA ASP A 12 0.64 -5.97 -32.68
C ASP A 12 0.15 -6.43 -31.29
N PHE A 13 0.37 -7.72 -31.00
CA PHE A 13 0.10 -8.34 -29.70
C PHE A 13 0.76 -7.58 -28.53
N SER A 14 1.96 -7.06 -28.74
CA SER A 14 2.72 -6.31 -27.72
C SER A 14 1.99 -5.01 -27.34
N GLY A 15 1.44 -4.31 -28.34
CA GLY A 15 0.63 -3.11 -28.12
C GLY A 15 -0.66 -3.38 -27.37
N GLN A 16 -1.35 -4.47 -27.72
CA GLN A 16 -2.58 -4.87 -27.03
C GLN A 16 -2.32 -5.23 -25.56
N LEU A 17 -1.24 -5.98 -25.28
CA LEU A 17 -0.83 -6.29 -23.91
C LEU A 17 -0.51 -5.02 -23.10
N LEU A 18 0.27 -4.11 -23.69
CA LEU A 18 0.64 -2.84 -23.06
C LEU A 18 -0.57 -1.92 -22.83
N ALA A 19 -1.57 -1.98 -23.71
CA ALA A 19 -2.83 -1.27 -23.54
C ALA A 19 -3.60 -1.81 -22.32
N TYR A 20 -3.70 -3.13 -22.15
CA TYR A 20 -4.31 -3.72 -20.95
C TYR A 20 -3.53 -3.37 -19.68
N LEU A 21 -2.20 -3.39 -19.71
CA LEU A 21 -1.38 -2.97 -18.58
C LEU A 21 -1.66 -1.51 -18.18
N SER A 22 -1.95 -0.64 -19.15
CA SER A 22 -2.29 0.77 -18.87
C SER A 22 -3.60 0.96 -18.10
N LEU A 23 -4.46 -0.06 -17.99
CA LEU A 23 -5.66 -0.04 -17.13
C LEU A 23 -5.33 -0.23 -15.63
N GLY A 24 -4.07 -0.51 -15.28
CA GLY A 24 -3.59 -0.71 -13.91
C GLY A 24 -4.11 0.31 -12.88
N PRO A 25 -4.07 1.63 -13.13
CA PRO A 25 -4.58 2.64 -12.20
C PRO A 25 -6.06 2.43 -11.81
N ILE A 26 -6.91 2.01 -12.75
CA ILE A 26 -8.34 1.77 -12.49
C ILE A 26 -8.50 0.58 -11.56
N PHE A 27 -7.78 -0.52 -11.82
CA PHE A 27 -7.80 -1.69 -10.94
C PHE A 27 -7.30 -1.37 -9.53
N ILE A 28 -6.28 -0.52 -9.42
CA ILE A 28 -5.78 -0.05 -8.12
C ILE A 28 -6.87 0.72 -7.36
N ILE A 29 -7.56 1.67 -8.01
CA ILE A 29 -8.65 2.42 -7.37
C ILE A 29 -9.79 1.50 -6.93
N VAL A 30 -10.23 0.58 -7.79
CA VAL A 30 -11.26 -0.40 -7.43
C VAL A 30 -10.82 -1.26 -6.24
N GLY A 31 -9.56 -1.70 -6.24
CA GLY A 31 -8.94 -2.41 -5.11
C GLY A 31 -8.98 -1.60 -3.82
N PHE A 32 -8.61 -0.32 -3.85
CA PHE A 32 -8.68 0.56 -2.68
C PHE A 32 -10.10 0.75 -2.16
N VAL A 33 -11.07 1.02 -3.05
CA VAL A 33 -12.47 1.16 -2.64
C VAL A 33 -12.96 -0.12 -1.98
N THR A 34 -12.64 -1.27 -2.56
CA THR A 34 -12.96 -2.58 -1.99
C THR A 34 -12.34 -2.74 -0.60
N LEU A 35 -11.04 -2.46 -0.46
CA LEU A 35 -10.33 -2.52 0.83
C LEU A 35 -10.92 -1.56 1.87
N ILE A 36 -11.30 -0.35 1.47
CA ILE A 36 -11.93 0.62 2.38
C ILE A 36 -13.29 0.11 2.86
N ILE A 37 -14.10 -0.48 1.99
CA ILE A 37 -15.41 -1.03 2.37
C ILE A 37 -15.25 -2.17 3.39
N PHE A 38 -14.29 -3.08 3.18
CA PHE A 38 -14.13 -4.26 4.02
C PHE A 38 -13.30 -4.02 5.29
N LYS A 39 -12.19 -3.30 5.18
CA LYS A 39 -11.24 -3.07 6.28
C LYS A 39 -11.51 -1.76 7.03
N ARG A 40 -11.98 -0.71 6.33
CA ARG A 40 -12.33 0.60 6.91
C ARG A 40 -11.20 1.23 7.74
N GLU A 41 -9.97 1.07 7.25
CA GLU A 41 -8.75 1.52 7.92
C GLU A 41 -8.36 2.94 7.50
N LEU A 42 -8.10 3.81 8.48
CA LEU A 42 -7.75 5.23 8.23
C LEU A 42 -6.49 5.41 7.37
N HIS A 43 -5.48 4.56 7.53
CA HIS A 43 -4.28 4.59 6.69
C HIS A 43 -4.59 4.28 5.22
N THR A 44 -5.49 3.33 4.95
CA THR A 44 -5.94 2.98 3.59
C THR A 44 -6.76 4.11 2.98
N ILE A 45 -7.64 4.73 3.76
CA ILE A 45 -8.42 5.91 3.34
C ILE A 45 -7.49 7.08 3.02
N SER A 46 -6.48 7.35 3.87
CA SER A 46 -5.48 8.39 3.61
C SER A 46 -4.68 8.13 2.33
N PHE A 47 -4.30 6.88 2.07
CA PHE A 47 -3.58 6.52 0.85
C PHE A 47 -4.44 6.79 -0.39
N LEU A 48 -5.72 6.38 -0.41
CA LEU A 48 -6.62 6.74 -1.50
C LEU A 48 -6.79 8.26 -1.65
N GLY A 49 -6.91 8.99 -0.53
CA GLY A 49 -6.92 10.46 -0.53
C GLY A 49 -5.68 11.06 -1.19
N GLY A 50 -4.50 10.49 -0.94
CA GLY A 50 -3.26 10.89 -1.58
C GLY A 50 -3.23 10.63 -3.07
N LEU A 51 -3.78 9.50 -3.54
CA LEU A 51 -3.92 9.22 -4.98
C LEU A 51 -4.83 10.24 -5.66
N VAL A 52 -5.96 10.58 -5.04
CA VAL A 52 -6.89 11.60 -5.55
C VAL A 52 -6.23 12.98 -5.57
N PHE A 53 -5.52 13.36 -4.51
CA PHE A 53 -4.79 14.62 -4.46
C PHE A 53 -3.69 14.69 -5.52
N ASN A 54 -2.94 13.60 -5.72
CA ASN A 54 -1.92 13.50 -6.75
C ASN A 54 -2.50 13.67 -8.16
N GLU A 55 -3.67 13.10 -8.44
CA GLU A 55 -4.37 13.31 -9.72
C GLU A 55 -4.83 14.77 -9.88
N GLY A 56 -5.32 15.39 -8.79
CA GLY A 56 -5.64 16.83 -8.77
C GLY A 56 -4.43 17.71 -9.09
N VAL A 57 -3.26 17.40 -8.52
CA VAL A 57 -2.00 18.09 -8.82
C VAL A 57 -1.56 17.84 -10.26
N ASN A 58 -1.68 16.61 -10.79
CA ASN A 58 -1.40 16.32 -12.19
C ASN A 58 -2.25 17.17 -13.13
N TRP A 59 -3.56 17.23 -12.86
CA TRP A 59 -4.50 18.04 -13.62
C TRP A 59 -4.12 19.52 -13.57
N LEU A 60 -3.76 20.05 -12.39
CA LEU A 60 -3.32 21.43 -12.24
C LEU A 60 -2.06 21.72 -13.07
N ILE A 61 -1.02 20.89 -12.96
CA ILE A 61 0.25 21.08 -13.68
C ILE A 61 0.01 21.04 -15.20
N LYS A 62 -0.83 20.12 -15.69
CA LYS A 62 -1.20 20.03 -17.11
C LYS A 62 -1.80 21.33 -17.63
N ASN A 63 -2.68 21.95 -16.86
CA ASN A 63 -3.34 23.20 -17.23
C ASN A 63 -2.43 24.42 -17.15
N VAL A 64 -1.32 24.33 -16.41
CA VAL A 64 -0.28 25.37 -16.33
C VAL A 64 0.73 25.25 -17.47
N ILE A 65 1.32 24.05 -17.66
CA ILE A 65 2.41 23.85 -18.64
C ILE A 65 1.87 23.81 -20.07
N ARG A 66 0.72 23.17 -20.28
CA ARG A 66 0.03 23.11 -21.58
C ARG A 66 0.86 22.50 -22.73
N GLU A 67 1.79 21.58 -22.43
CA GLU A 67 2.60 20.92 -23.46
C GLU A 67 1.73 19.99 -24.32
N PRO A 68 1.88 20.01 -25.67
CA PRO A 68 1.14 19.14 -26.58
C PRO A 68 1.56 17.67 -26.46
N ARG A 69 0.72 16.78 -27.00
CA ARG A 69 0.99 15.34 -27.07
C ARG A 69 1.63 14.96 -28.41
N PRO A 70 2.35 13.83 -28.51
CA PRO A 70 3.00 13.40 -29.76
C PRO A 70 2.04 13.19 -30.93
N CYS A 71 0.87 12.59 -30.68
CA CYS A 71 -0.17 12.33 -31.67
C CYS A 71 -1.51 12.93 -31.20
N GLU A 72 -1.72 14.23 -31.41
CA GLU A 72 -2.94 14.93 -30.95
C GLU A 72 -4.21 14.46 -31.66
N GLU A 73 -4.15 14.24 -32.99
CA GLU A 73 -5.31 13.85 -33.80
C GLU A 73 -5.74 12.38 -33.59
N ALA A 74 -4.80 11.50 -33.27
CA ALA A 74 -5.08 10.07 -33.08
C ALA A 74 -5.79 9.75 -31.74
N HIS A 75 -5.76 10.67 -30.79
CA HIS A 75 -6.23 10.46 -29.41
C HIS A 75 -7.25 11.51 -28.96
N SER A 76 -8.22 11.83 -29.83
CA SER A 76 -9.29 12.81 -29.58
C SER A 76 -10.21 12.47 -28.40
N THR A 77 -10.21 11.22 -27.94
CA THR A 77 -11.03 10.73 -26.81
C THR A 77 -10.42 10.98 -25.44
N VAL A 78 -9.20 11.51 -25.35
CA VAL A 78 -8.55 11.70 -24.05
C VAL A 78 -9.00 13.00 -23.39
N THR A 79 -9.34 12.92 -22.11
CA THR A 79 -9.97 13.98 -21.29
C THR A 79 -9.22 15.31 -21.25
N THR A 80 -7.90 15.32 -21.50
CA THR A 80 -7.08 16.54 -21.51
C THR A 80 -6.28 16.63 -22.80
N LYS A 81 -6.31 17.80 -23.43
CA LYS A 81 -5.47 18.12 -24.59
C LYS A 81 -3.96 18.00 -24.28
N TYR A 82 -3.58 18.37 -23.06
CA TYR A 82 -2.18 18.47 -22.64
C TYR A 82 -1.58 17.12 -22.21
N GLY A 83 -0.29 16.94 -22.49
CA GLY A 83 0.48 15.71 -22.27
C GLY A 83 1.38 15.71 -21.03
N MET A 84 1.76 16.87 -20.51
CA MET A 84 2.76 16.98 -19.44
C MET A 84 2.17 17.40 -18.10
N PRO A 85 2.50 16.71 -17.00
CA PRO A 85 3.14 15.39 -16.91
C PRO A 85 2.17 14.24 -17.22
N SER A 86 2.68 13.06 -17.55
CA SER A 86 1.82 11.88 -17.78
C SER A 86 1.09 11.46 -16.50
N SER A 87 -0.25 11.41 -16.53
CA SER A 87 -1.06 11.02 -15.36
C SER A 87 -0.87 9.56 -14.96
N HIS A 88 -0.78 8.65 -15.94
CA HIS A 88 -0.56 7.22 -15.67
C HIS A 88 0.80 7.00 -15.00
N SER A 89 1.86 7.65 -15.50
CA SER A 89 3.17 7.55 -14.88
C SER A 89 3.16 8.17 -13.48
N GLN A 90 2.62 9.39 -13.32
CA GLN A 90 2.54 10.06 -12.02
C GLN A 90 1.75 9.26 -10.97
N PHE A 91 0.63 8.65 -11.37
CA PHE A 91 -0.18 7.79 -10.50
C PHE A 91 0.61 6.54 -10.06
N MET A 92 1.21 5.83 -11.01
CA MET A 92 1.89 4.56 -10.73
C MET A 92 3.16 4.75 -9.90
N TRP A 93 3.92 5.81 -10.15
CA TRP A 93 5.08 6.15 -9.33
C TRP A 93 4.69 6.61 -7.94
N PHE A 94 3.60 7.38 -7.79
CA PHE A 94 3.06 7.69 -6.47
C PHE A 94 2.71 6.41 -5.71
N PHE A 95 1.93 5.52 -6.31
CA PHE A 95 1.50 4.27 -5.70
C PHE A 95 2.68 3.38 -5.31
N SER A 96 3.67 3.22 -6.20
CA SER A 96 4.85 2.40 -5.97
C SER A 96 5.72 2.96 -4.83
N VAL A 97 6.03 4.26 -4.85
CA VAL A 97 6.89 4.89 -3.83
C VAL A 97 6.18 4.94 -2.48
N TYR A 98 4.90 5.29 -2.43
CA TYR A 98 4.15 5.30 -1.18
C TYR A 98 4.07 3.89 -0.58
N SER A 99 3.80 2.87 -1.41
CA SER A 99 3.78 1.47 -0.95
C SER A 99 5.14 1.03 -0.43
N PHE A 100 6.23 1.41 -1.11
CA PHE A 100 7.59 1.16 -0.63
C PHE A 100 7.81 1.77 0.77
N LEU A 101 7.51 3.06 0.94
CA LEU A 101 7.63 3.75 2.23
C LEU A 101 6.79 3.07 3.32
N PHE A 102 5.58 2.65 2.99
CA PHE A 102 4.70 1.92 3.92
C PHE A 102 5.28 0.56 4.33
N LEU A 103 5.78 -0.23 3.38
CA LEU A 103 6.32 -1.57 3.64
C LEU A 103 7.61 -1.54 4.48
N TYR A 104 8.47 -0.53 4.30
CA TYR A 104 9.78 -0.49 4.98
C TYR A 104 9.82 0.40 6.21
N LEU A 105 9.15 1.55 6.20
CA LEU A 105 9.18 2.49 7.32
C LEU A 105 8.06 2.24 8.31
N ARG A 106 6.86 1.88 7.82
CA ARG A 106 5.68 1.78 8.68
C ARG A 106 5.47 0.39 9.25
N MET A 107 5.54 -0.63 8.41
CA MET A 107 5.28 -2.02 8.78
C MET A 107 6.52 -2.60 9.50
N HIS A 108 6.75 -2.23 10.75
CA HIS A 108 7.92 -2.66 11.53
C HIS A 108 7.94 -4.20 11.75
N GLN A 109 9.12 -4.82 11.68
CA GLN A 109 9.33 -6.24 11.96
C GLN A 109 9.02 -6.56 13.43
N THR A 110 8.18 -7.56 13.68
CA THR A 110 8.22 -8.24 14.97
C THR A 110 9.59 -8.93 15.09
N ASN A 111 10.15 -8.96 16.30
CA ASN A 111 11.57 -9.25 16.61
C ASN A 111 12.09 -10.64 16.17
N ASN A 112 11.30 -11.43 15.45
CA ASN A 112 11.69 -12.67 14.79
C ASN A 112 11.75 -12.42 13.28
N ALA A 113 12.82 -11.78 12.82
CA ALA A 113 13.11 -11.58 11.40
C ALA A 113 13.33 -12.94 10.70
N ARG A 114 12.25 -13.65 10.37
CA ARG A 114 12.33 -14.76 9.43
C ARG A 114 12.75 -14.17 8.09
N PHE A 115 13.75 -14.75 7.45
CA PHE A 115 14.18 -14.40 6.09
C PHE A 115 12.99 -14.23 5.11
N LEU A 116 11.97 -15.08 5.27
CA LEU A 116 10.72 -15.01 4.49
C LEU A 116 9.98 -13.68 4.64
N ASP A 117 9.98 -13.05 5.82
CA ASP A 117 9.34 -11.76 6.09
C ASP A 117 10.03 -10.58 5.40
N LEU A 118 11.35 -10.68 5.19
CA LEU A 118 12.10 -9.71 4.40
C LEU A 118 11.93 -9.97 2.90
N LEU A 119 12.00 -11.24 2.51
CA LEU A 119 11.93 -11.64 1.10
C LEU A 119 10.63 -11.17 0.44
N TRP A 120 9.47 -11.37 1.08
CA TRP A 120 8.20 -10.97 0.47
C TRP A 120 8.09 -9.45 0.29
N ARG A 121 8.65 -8.64 1.20
CA ARG A 121 8.67 -7.18 1.09
C ARG A 121 9.49 -6.73 -0.10
N HIS A 122 10.67 -7.33 -0.27
CA HIS A 122 11.54 -7.06 -1.43
C HIS A 122 10.88 -7.49 -2.73
N VAL A 123 10.32 -8.71 -2.79
CA VAL A 123 9.60 -9.21 -3.97
C VAL A 123 8.43 -8.29 -4.33
N LEU A 124 7.61 -7.90 -3.36
CA LEU A 124 6.48 -7.00 -3.58
C LEU A 124 6.94 -5.63 -4.07
N SER A 125 8.00 -5.07 -3.48
CA SER A 125 8.56 -3.78 -3.88
C SER A 125 9.11 -3.81 -5.31
N ILE A 126 9.85 -4.86 -5.66
CA ILE A 126 10.37 -5.05 -7.03
C ILE A 126 9.22 -5.20 -8.02
N CYS A 127 8.18 -5.96 -7.66
CA CYS A 127 6.98 -6.11 -8.49
C CYS A 127 6.31 -4.74 -8.74
N LEU A 128 6.09 -3.94 -7.69
CA LEU A 128 5.48 -2.61 -7.80
C LEU A 128 6.26 -1.67 -8.71
N VAL A 129 7.59 -1.62 -8.54
CA VAL A 129 8.46 -0.79 -9.41
C VAL A 129 8.42 -1.29 -10.85
N THR A 130 8.45 -2.62 -11.06
CA THR A 130 8.38 -3.22 -12.40
C THR A 130 7.06 -2.86 -13.09
N VAL A 131 5.93 -2.96 -12.39
CA VAL A 131 4.62 -2.58 -12.93
C VAL A 131 4.58 -1.06 -13.23
N ALA A 132 5.13 -0.21 -12.36
CA ALA A 132 5.19 1.23 -12.62
C ALA A 132 6.02 1.58 -13.86
N LEU A 133 7.13 0.86 -14.09
CA LEU A 133 7.96 0.99 -15.28
C LEU A 133 7.22 0.50 -16.53
N LEU A 134 6.55 -0.66 -16.48
CA LEU A 134 5.80 -1.20 -17.60
C LEU A 134 4.63 -0.30 -18.02
N VAL A 135 3.89 0.25 -17.06
CA VAL A 135 2.82 1.23 -17.35
C VAL A 135 3.39 2.54 -17.88
N SER A 136 4.54 3.00 -17.37
CA SER A 136 5.22 4.18 -17.90
C SER A 136 5.68 3.95 -19.36
N TYR A 137 6.26 2.79 -19.64
CA TYR A 137 6.70 2.39 -20.97
C TYR A 137 5.53 2.26 -21.95
N SER A 138 4.39 1.69 -21.53
CA SER A 138 3.21 1.55 -22.38
C SER A 138 2.72 2.90 -22.91
N ARG A 139 2.84 3.98 -22.12
CA ARG A 139 2.45 5.33 -22.54
C ARG A 139 3.33 5.89 -23.65
N VAL A 140 4.62 5.54 -23.67
CA VAL A 140 5.54 5.94 -24.73
C VAL A 140 5.34 5.07 -25.96
N TYR A 141 5.26 3.75 -25.75
CA TYR A 141 5.12 2.78 -26.83
C TYR A 141 3.83 2.95 -27.63
N LEU A 142 2.71 3.26 -26.95
CA LEU A 142 1.42 3.56 -27.57
C LEU A 142 1.28 5.03 -28.03
N LEU A 143 2.39 5.79 -28.07
CA LEU A 143 2.47 7.19 -28.54
C LEU A 143 1.55 8.20 -27.84
N TYR A 144 1.05 7.88 -26.66
CA TYR A 144 0.26 8.83 -25.86
C TYR A 144 1.12 9.94 -25.25
N HIS A 145 2.38 9.65 -24.93
CA HIS A 145 3.30 10.57 -24.25
C HIS A 145 4.74 10.42 -24.75
N THR A 146 5.53 11.48 -24.64
CA THR A 146 6.98 11.42 -24.83
C THR A 146 7.68 10.83 -23.59
N TRP A 147 8.95 10.42 -23.76
CA TRP A 147 9.81 10.02 -22.65
C TRP A 147 9.94 11.11 -21.58
N SER A 148 10.05 12.38 -21.98
CA SER A 148 10.12 13.50 -21.03
C SER A 148 8.84 13.59 -20.19
N GLN A 149 7.67 13.57 -20.82
CA GLN A 149 6.37 13.66 -20.13
C GLN A 149 6.17 12.53 -19.12
N VAL A 150 6.62 11.32 -19.45
CA VAL A 150 6.60 10.17 -18.56
C VAL A 150 7.60 10.34 -17.42
N LEU A 151 8.84 10.75 -17.68
CA LEU A 151 9.87 10.98 -16.66
C LEU A 151 9.42 12.03 -15.64
N TYR A 152 8.93 13.20 -16.11
CA TYR A 152 8.43 14.25 -15.22
C TYR A 152 7.20 13.80 -14.43
N GLY A 153 6.34 12.97 -15.01
CA GLY A 153 5.25 12.31 -14.28
C GLY A 153 5.77 11.43 -13.16
N GLY A 154 6.74 10.56 -13.44
CA GLY A 154 7.34 9.70 -12.42
C GLY A 154 8.02 10.46 -11.29
N VAL A 155 8.77 11.52 -11.60
CA VAL A 155 9.42 12.39 -10.61
C VAL A 155 8.37 13.11 -9.76
N ALA A 156 7.38 13.75 -10.38
CA ALA A 156 6.31 14.43 -9.66
C ALA A 156 5.55 13.46 -8.74
N GLY A 157 5.19 12.28 -9.24
CA GLY A 157 4.47 11.26 -8.46
C GLY A 157 5.29 10.77 -7.26
N SER A 158 6.59 10.56 -7.45
CA SER A 158 7.50 10.14 -6.38
C SER A 158 7.63 11.21 -5.28
N ILE A 159 7.80 12.48 -5.67
CA ILE A 159 7.85 13.61 -4.71
C ILE A 159 6.53 13.72 -3.95
N MET A 160 5.40 13.63 -4.65
CA MET A 160 4.07 13.69 -4.04
C MET A 160 3.84 12.53 -3.06
N ALA A 161 4.32 11.33 -3.37
CA ALA A 161 4.22 10.18 -2.47
C ALA A 161 5.02 10.38 -1.18
N ILE A 162 6.26 10.87 -1.27
CA ILE A 162 7.09 11.17 -0.10
C ILE A 162 6.43 12.25 0.75
N ALA A 163 5.98 13.34 0.13
CA ALA A 163 5.31 14.44 0.82
C ALA A 163 4.01 13.99 1.50
N TRP A 164 3.15 13.23 0.80
CA TRP A 164 1.89 12.73 1.35
C TRP A 164 2.10 11.69 2.44
N PHE A 165 3.13 10.85 2.32
CA PHE A 165 3.50 9.90 3.36
C PHE A 165 3.95 10.64 4.62
N ALA A 166 4.84 11.63 4.50
CA ALA A 166 5.27 12.46 5.61
C ALA A 166 4.09 13.19 6.28
N PHE A 167 3.20 13.80 5.48
CA PHE A 167 1.97 14.41 5.96
C PHE A 167 1.08 13.41 6.71
N THR A 168 0.92 12.20 6.17
CA THR A 168 0.11 11.15 6.81
C THR A 168 0.68 10.75 8.16
N GLN A 169 1.98 10.47 8.26
CA GLN A 169 2.57 9.99 9.51
C GLN A 169 2.69 11.11 10.57
N GLU A 170 3.11 12.31 10.18
CA GLU A 170 3.40 13.39 11.14
C GLU A 170 2.14 14.19 11.52
N ILE A 171 1.15 14.29 10.62
CA ILE A 171 -0.04 15.12 10.84
C ILE A 171 -1.30 14.27 10.99
N LEU A 172 -1.57 13.33 10.08
CA LEU A 172 -2.83 12.58 10.14
C LEU A 172 -2.84 11.50 11.23
N THR A 173 -1.78 10.70 11.37
CA THR A 173 -1.68 9.66 12.41
C THR A 173 -1.83 10.18 13.85
N PRO A 174 -1.41 11.40 14.25
CA PRO A 174 -1.80 11.97 15.55
C PRO A 174 -3.27 12.34 15.65
N LEU A 175 -3.93 12.63 14.54
CA LEU A 175 -5.34 13.00 14.49
C LEU A 175 -6.27 11.80 14.36
N PHE A 176 -5.78 10.64 13.90
CA PHE A 176 -6.58 9.43 13.69
C PHE A 176 -7.44 9.00 14.88
N PRO A 177 -6.96 9.00 16.15
CA PRO A 177 -7.83 8.69 17.29
C PRO A 177 -9.01 9.65 17.43
N ARG A 178 -8.81 10.94 17.12
CA ARG A 178 -9.87 11.95 17.15
C ARG A 178 -10.85 11.79 16.00
N ILE A 179 -10.34 11.46 14.80
CA ILE A 179 -11.15 11.23 13.60
C ILE A 179 -11.99 9.96 13.75
N ALA A 180 -11.43 8.89 14.34
CA ALA A 180 -12.14 7.65 14.60
C ALA A 180 -13.29 7.84 15.60
N ALA A 181 -13.14 8.78 16.54
CA ALA A 181 -14.15 9.12 17.54
C ALA A 181 -15.29 10.02 17.01
N TRP A 182 -15.28 10.44 15.75
CA TRP A 182 -16.37 11.23 15.18
C TRP A 182 -17.63 10.37 14.98
N PRO A 183 -18.84 10.94 15.16
CA PRO A 183 -20.10 10.19 15.02
C PRO A 183 -20.25 9.50 13.67
N ILE A 184 -19.74 10.13 12.61
CA ILE A 184 -19.75 9.55 11.26
C ILE A 184 -18.78 8.37 11.12
N SER A 185 -17.61 8.45 11.76
CA SER A 185 -16.62 7.37 11.75
C SER A 185 -17.11 6.18 12.57
N GLU A 186 -17.79 6.43 13.68
CA GLU A 186 -18.45 5.40 14.48
C GLU A 186 -19.59 4.74 13.71
N PHE A 187 -20.45 5.53 13.05
CA PHE A 187 -21.53 5.02 12.20
C PHE A 187 -21.02 4.10 11.09
N PHE A 188 -19.91 4.48 10.44
CA PHE A 188 -19.28 3.65 9.42
C PHE A 188 -18.33 2.58 9.97
N LEU A 189 -18.15 2.47 11.29
CA LEU A 189 -17.22 1.53 11.93
C LEU A 189 -15.78 1.65 11.41
N ILE A 190 -15.33 2.90 11.21
CA ILE A 190 -13.96 3.23 10.79
C ILE A 190 -13.00 2.92 11.94
N ARG A 191 -11.89 2.26 11.62
CA ARG A 191 -10.91 1.77 12.60
C ARG A 191 -9.59 2.54 12.51
N ASP A 192 -8.99 2.75 13.68
CA ASP A 192 -7.61 3.21 13.81
C ASP A 192 -6.71 2.04 14.22
N THR A 193 -5.93 1.52 13.27
CA THR A 193 -4.90 0.50 13.53
C THR A 193 -3.50 1.07 13.64
N SER A 194 -3.36 2.38 13.85
CA SER A 194 -2.04 3.04 13.86
C SER A 194 -1.08 2.53 14.94
N LEU A 195 -1.59 1.94 16.02
CA LEU A 195 -0.73 1.39 17.07
C LEU A 195 -0.31 -0.06 16.79
N ILE A 196 -0.90 -0.72 15.80
CA ILE A 196 -0.68 -2.14 15.50
C ILE A 196 0.39 -2.26 14.39
N PRO A 197 1.58 -2.82 14.67
CA PRO A 197 2.67 -2.89 13.69
C PRO A 197 2.42 -3.91 12.56
N ASN A 198 1.72 -5.00 12.85
CA ASN A 198 1.33 -6.01 11.86
C ASN A 198 -0.15 -6.41 12.08
N ILE A 199 -1.04 -5.76 11.32
CA ILE A 199 -2.48 -6.00 11.42
C ILE A 199 -2.88 -7.41 11.01
N LEU A 200 -2.23 -7.99 9.99
CA LEU A 200 -2.55 -9.33 9.49
C LEU A 200 -2.25 -10.39 10.55
N TRP A 201 -1.09 -10.27 11.21
CA TRP A 201 -0.73 -11.16 12.31
C TRP A 201 -1.67 -10.99 13.49
N PHE A 202 -1.96 -9.73 13.88
CA PHE A 202 -2.86 -9.43 14.99
C PHE A 202 -4.27 -10.00 14.77
N GLU A 203 -4.88 -9.75 13.60
CA GLU A 203 -6.19 -10.29 13.24
C GLU A 203 -6.18 -11.82 13.24
N TYR A 204 -5.14 -12.45 12.69
CA TYR A 204 -5.00 -13.91 12.70
C TYR A 204 -4.95 -14.47 14.12
N THR A 205 -4.12 -13.91 15.00
CA THR A 205 -3.95 -14.41 16.38
C THR A 205 -5.21 -14.23 17.20
N VAL A 206 -5.88 -13.08 17.10
CA VAL A 206 -7.11 -12.79 17.86
C VAL A 206 -8.25 -13.69 17.37
N THR A 207 -8.43 -13.82 16.06
CA THR A 207 -9.50 -14.66 15.49
C THR A 207 -9.29 -16.13 15.87
N ARG A 208 -8.04 -16.61 15.82
CA ARG A 208 -7.72 -17.98 16.20
C ARG A 208 -7.94 -18.23 17.69
N ALA A 209 -7.58 -17.28 18.56
CA ALA A 209 -7.82 -17.40 20.00
C ALA A 209 -9.32 -17.49 20.29
N GLU A 210 -10.12 -16.57 19.77
CA GLU A 210 -11.59 -16.57 19.95
C GLU A 210 -12.24 -17.84 19.38
N ALA A 211 -11.82 -18.31 18.21
CA ALA A 211 -12.33 -19.56 17.62
C ALA A 211 -11.93 -20.81 18.42
N SER A 212 -10.80 -20.77 19.14
CA SER A 212 -10.39 -21.85 20.04
C SER A 212 -11.10 -21.79 21.39
N CYS A 213 -11.67 -20.63 21.75
CA CYS A 213 -12.36 -20.36 23.01
C CYS A 213 -13.89 -20.50 22.94
N THR A 214 -14.49 -20.90 21.81
CA THR A 214 -15.93 -21.21 21.78
C THR A 214 -16.23 -22.50 22.54
N PRO A 215 -17.07 -22.49 23.60
CA PRO A 215 -17.59 -23.72 24.17
C PRO A 215 -18.53 -24.35 23.15
N VAL A 216 -18.28 -25.60 22.78
CA VAL A 216 -19.30 -26.42 22.11
C VAL A 216 -20.44 -26.60 23.11
N GLN A 217 -21.48 -25.78 23.00
CA GLN A 217 -22.72 -26.00 23.75
C GLN A 217 -23.91 -25.76 22.83
N TYR A 218 -24.25 -26.79 22.05
CA TYR A 218 -25.60 -26.92 21.50
C TYR A 218 -26.51 -27.48 22.60
N PRO A 219 -27.70 -26.91 22.86
CA PRO A 219 -28.62 -27.45 23.83
C PRO A 219 -29.51 -28.50 23.14
N THR A 220 -29.13 -29.77 23.18
CA THR A 220 -30.08 -30.87 22.97
C THR A 220 -29.78 -32.03 23.90
N ALA A 221 -30.68 -32.20 24.86
CA ALA A 221 -31.11 -33.41 25.57
C ALA A 221 -30.07 -34.49 25.91
N GLU A 222 -29.91 -34.68 27.24
CA GLU A 222 -29.57 -35.91 27.98
C GLU A 222 -28.45 -36.84 27.50
N LEU A 223 -27.69 -37.31 28.50
CA LEU A 223 -27.15 -38.67 28.64
C LEU A 223 -25.60 -38.80 28.64
N ILE A 224 -25.08 -38.97 29.86
CA ILE A 224 -24.03 -39.94 30.27
C ILE A 224 -22.52 -39.56 30.17
N LEU A 225 -21.91 -39.64 31.36
CA LEU A 225 -20.51 -39.95 31.74
C LEU A 225 -19.47 -38.81 31.83
N THR A 226 -19.28 -38.38 33.07
CA THR A 226 -18.01 -38.32 33.80
C THR A 226 -16.79 -38.90 33.07
N ASP A 227 -15.87 -38.03 32.69
CA ASP A 227 -14.43 -38.04 32.98
C ASP A 227 -13.79 -36.91 32.15
N LEU A 228 -12.60 -36.41 32.52
CA LEU A 228 -11.86 -35.26 31.94
C LEU A 228 -12.02 -33.91 32.66
N SER A 229 -11.86 -33.92 33.98
CA SER A 229 -11.52 -32.73 34.78
C SER A 229 -10.03 -32.33 34.68
N GLY A 230 -9.38 -32.51 33.52
CA GLY A 230 -7.92 -32.38 33.38
C GLY A 230 -7.40 -31.43 32.30
N LEU A 231 -8.25 -30.82 31.47
CA LEU A 231 -7.80 -30.05 30.30
C LEU A 231 -8.63 -28.80 29.99
N SER A 232 -9.30 -28.20 30.98
CA SER A 232 -9.78 -26.82 30.82
C SER A 232 -8.62 -25.86 31.10
N MET A 233 -7.82 -25.58 30.08
CA MET A 233 -6.97 -24.39 30.10
C MET A 233 -7.93 -23.19 30.13
N ASP A 234 -8.07 -22.61 31.32
CA ASP A 234 -9.07 -21.59 31.63
C ASP A 234 -8.94 -20.41 30.65
N CYS A 235 -9.98 -20.15 29.86
CA CYS A 235 -10.01 -19.08 28.85
C CYS A 235 -9.75 -17.70 29.47
N THR A 236 -9.95 -17.57 30.78
CA THR A 236 -9.63 -16.40 31.58
C THR A 236 -8.12 -16.10 31.58
N ASN A 237 -7.28 -17.13 31.75
CA ASN A 237 -5.82 -16.99 31.71
C ASN A 237 -5.31 -16.70 30.30
N LEU A 238 -5.99 -17.20 29.26
CA LEU A 238 -5.66 -16.87 27.87
C LEU A 238 -6.02 -15.42 27.54
N ARG A 239 -7.17 -14.92 28.02
CA ARG A 239 -7.55 -13.50 27.93
C ARG A 239 -6.57 -12.61 28.66
N GLU A 240 -6.17 -12.95 29.88
CA GLU A 240 -5.18 -12.19 30.66
C GLU A 240 -3.78 -12.22 30.01
N ALA A 241 -3.34 -13.35 29.46
CA ALA A 241 -2.08 -13.44 28.71
C ALA A 241 -2.13 -12.61 27.41
N THR A 242 -3.27 -12.60 26.72
CA THR A 242 -3.48 -11.77 25.51
C THR A 242 -3.59 -10.28 25.86
N GLU A 243 -4.14 -9.93 27.03
CA GLU A 243 -4.18 -8.56 27.56
C GLU A 243 -2.81 -8.09 28.05
N ALA A 244 -2.01 -8.96 28.66
CA ALA A 244 -0.63 -8.70 29.01
C ALA A 244 0.26 -8.52 27.77
N GLU A 245 0.08 -9.32 26.71
CA GLU A 245 0.72 -9.09 25.41
C GLU A 245 0.24 -7.80 24.72
N ARG A 246 -1.04 -7.43 24.89
CA ARG A 246 -1.60 -6.13 24.46
C ARG A 246 -0.87 -4.95 25.10
N MET A 247 -0.45 -5.05 26.36
CA MET A 247 0.31 -3.99 27.03
C MET A 247 1.79 -3.94 26.61
N VAL A 248 2.36 -5.04 26.13
CA VAL A 248 3.78 -5.13 25.74
C VAL A 248 4.06 -4.53 24.34
N SER A 249 3.04 -4.31 23.50
CA SER A 249 3.22 -3.78 22.13
C SER A 249 2.95 -2.27 21.94
N VAL A 250 2.75 -1.49 23.01
CA VAL A 250 2.62 -0.02 22.89
C VAL A 250 4.00 0.62 23.01
N ARG A 251 4.80 0.57 21.93
CA ARG A 251 6.06 1.33 21.87
C ARG A 251 5.77 2.83 21.67
N PRO A 252 6.59 3.72 22.25
CA PRO A 252 6.45 5.15 22.08
C PRO A 252 6.59 5.52 20.59
N ARG A 253 5.72 6.44 20.17
CA ARG A 253 5.61 6.96 18.80
C ARG A 253 6.95 7.57 18.37
N ARG A 254 7.61 6.95 17.40
CA ARG A 254 8.87 7.40 16.78
C ARG A 254 8.57 8.25 15.54
N ASN A 255 9.41 9.26 15.28
CA ASN A 255 9.27 10.13 14.10
C ASN A 255 9.90 9.46 12.86
N ILE A 256 9.48 9.85 11.65
CA ILE A 256 9.94 9.22 10.39
C ILE A 256 11.47 9.19 10.27
N LEU A 257 12.15 10.25 10.73
CA LEU A 257 13.61 10.33 10.74
C LEU A 257 14.24 9.20 11.57
N SER A 258 13.72 8.92 12.75
CA SER A 258 14.23 7.84 13.59
C SER A 258 13.96 6.46 12.98
N ASP A 259 12.82 6.26 12.32
CA ASP A 259 12.49 5.00 11.67
C ASP A 259 13.35 4.79 10.40
N ALA A 260 13.52 5.82 9.57
CA ALA A 260 14.40 5.80 8.42
C ALA A 260 15.87 5.53 8.82
N LEU A 261 16.37 6.19 9.87
CA LEU A 261 17.70 5.95 10.41
C LEU A 261 17.84 4.53 10.97
N SER A 262 16.81 4.02 11.65
CA SER A 262 16.82 2.65 12.16
C SER A 262 16.81 1.60 11.04
N TYR A 263 16.11 1.87 9.95
CA TYR A 263 16.08 1.00 8.77
C TYR A 263 17.43 1.00 8.06
N VAL A 264 18.03 2.18 7.83
CA VAL A 264 19.38 2.30 7.28
C VAL A 264 20.39 1.57 8.17
N ALA A 265 20.32 1.75 9.49
CA ALA A 265 21.22 1.08 10.44
C ALA A 265 21.07 -0.45 10.44
N GLN A 266 19.86 -0.99 10.24
CA GLN A 266 19.61 -2.44 10.14
C GLN A 266 20.05 -3.02 8.79
N ALA A 267 19.94 -2.25 7.70
CA ALA A 267 20.39 -2.67 6.37
C ALA A 267 21.91 -2.51 6.17
N TRP A 268 22.55 -1.62 6.93
CA TRP A 268 23.98 -1.29 6.83
C TRP A 268 24.94 -2.50 6.86
N PRO A 269 24.75 -3.52 7.74
CA PRO A 269 25.64 -4.69 7.78
C PRO A 269 25.55 -5.56 6.52
N TYR A 270 24.40 -5.57 5.84
CA TYR A 270 24.15 -6.40 4.66
C TYR A 270 24.68 -5.77 3.36
N ILE A 271 24.79 -4.43 3.31
CA ILE A 271 25.22 -3.70 2.12
C ILE A 271 26.75 -3.70 1.96
N LEU A 272 27.51 -3.71 3.06
CA LEU A 272 28.96 -3.66 3.03
C LEU A 272 29.66 -5.02 3.05
N GLY A 273 28.90 -6.12 2.97
CA GLY A 273 29.48 -7.47 2.89
C GLY A 273 30.56 -7.69 3.93
N GLN A 274 30.25 -7.50 5.22
CA GLN A 274 31.19 -7.89 6.27
C GLN A 274 31.24 -9.42 6.31
N GLY A 275 32.22 -9.95 5.58
CA GLY A 275 32.69 -11.31 5.70
C GLY A 275 32.94 -11.63 7.17
N GLY A 276 32.50 -12.81 7.58
CA GLY A 276 32.56 -13.22 8.97
C GLY A 276 33.97 -13.19 9.53
N GLU A 277 34.12 -12.54 10.68
CA GLU A 277 35.15 -12.93 11.64
C GLU A 277 34.52 -13.91 12.62
N ARG A 278 34.80 -15.18 12.37
CA ARG A 278 34.66 -16.26 13.34
C ARG A 278 36.03 -16.39 14.03
N GLN A 279 36.22 -15.74 15.18
CA GLN A 279 37.31 -15.96 16.15
C GLN A 279 36.79 -15.43 17.51
N GLN A 280 36.81 -16.11 18.65
CA GLN A 280 37.37 -17.39 19.12
C GLN A 280 36.40 -17.95 20.16
#